data_AF-A0A4U5M860-F1
#
_entry.id   AF-A0A4U5M860-F1
#
_cell.length_a   1.000
_cell.length_b   1.000
_cell.length_c   1.000
_cell.angle_alpha   90.00
_cell.angle_beta   90.00
_cell.angle_gamma   90.00
#
_symmetry.space_group_name_H-M   'P 1'
#
loop_
_entity.id
_entity.type
_entity.pdbx_description
1 polymer ?
#
loop_
_entity_poly.entity_id
_entity_poly.type
_entity_poly.pdbx_seq_one_letter_code
_entity_poly.pdbx_strand_id
1 'polypeptide(L)'
;MGARRRTIVGGHFLTMDDLADTTLDHHTVDERLTVIEREINTAVADLARTIDENYVMFVPQAFAESEAALRKTQKLLSDATFKLGAIEGAVQDMSEVPAENEDESVAQKLGVVKELKGRLDSLVHIEKDMSALWRLEATKEPLKVAEQITKIWKLLDEIVQEDGAADIFADRIHPALCDELVSRQSELAQFLDQYFRQRLTFASYEHVDPNKWTLKLSKDAESTWTECFTAMEVIGKLDPALTTFATTFCDRFCETVVNSAACANSFKHRQFNGTETFQITKPTKKDERPTPKLVFSKLTDIINYLSDGVGNTKIGQTLLITAIGDRLRDRLMDLIVRDCLTPAVPMEKNASFSDVLGEATGFHNVMVEIELFRNDCKSLKDFCENHSKIFLDRRCLKIMGDARTLISKPYIEMVEVGSNEDGRELHGVHEHEGQPKEGRSHETHQEFRRGSVPTEDVQVPEVQDQFLGLQAGQPHLRNLGGRRRGVQPRGARR
;
A
#
# COMPACT_ATOMS: atom_id res chain seq x y z
N MET A 1 19.63 -44.03 -73.98
CA MET A 1 20.02 -42.92 -74.88
C MET A 1 19.21 -41.69 -74.49
N GLY A 2 19.87 -40.55 -74.29
CA GLY A 2 19.21 -39.27 -73.98
C GLY A 2 19.84 -38.53 -72.81
N ALA A 3 21.09 -38.11 -72.96
CA ALA A 3 21.76 -37.19 -72.04
C ALA A 3 21.19 -35.77 -72.18
N ARG A 4 20.94 -35.07 -71.06
CA ARG A 4 20.90 -33.59 -71.01
C ARG A 4 21.21 -33.07 -69.61
N ARG A 5 22.47 -32.65 -69.47
CA ARG A 5 23.03 -31.45 -68.81
C ARG A 5 22.54 -31.09 -67.41
N ARG A 6 23.42 -31.34 -66.44
CA ARG A 6 23.50 -30.64 -65.15
C ARG A 6 23.94 -29.19 -65.41
N THR A 7 23.16 -28.23 -64.96
CA THR A 7 23.60 -26.84 -64.79
C THR A 7 24.12 -26.74 -63.36
N ILE A 8 25.44 -26.65 -63.22
CA ILE A 8 26.11 -26.35 -61.97
C ILE A 8 25.96 -24.84 -61.78
N VAL A 9 25.15 -24.42 -60.81
CA VAL A 9 25.13 -23.03 -60.35
C VAL A 9 26.30 -22.91 -59.37
N GLY A 10 27.35 -22.22 -59.79
CA GLY A 10 28.54 -21.97 -58.99
C GLY A 10 28.19 -21.13 -57.78
N GLY A 11 28.11 -21.78 -56.62
CA GLY A 11 28.26 -21.11 -55.34
C GLY A 11 29.73 -20.75 -55.18
N HIS A 12 30.05 -19.46 -55.27
CA HIS A 12 31.30 -18.96 -54.72
C HIS A 12 31.20 -19.10 -53.19
N PHE A 13 31.73 -20.20 -52.68
CA PHE A 13 32.18 -20.28 -51.30
C PHE A 13 33.47 -19.46 -51.23
N LEU A 14 33.41 -18.28 -50.61
CA LEU A 14 34.61 -17.57 -50.18
C LEU A 14 35.27 -18.42 -49.09
N THR A 15 36.48 -18.89 -49.37
CA THR A 15 37.32 -19.64 -48.43
C THR A 15 38.00 -18.69 -47.45
N MET A 16 38.27 -19.16 -46.23
CA MET A 16 38.85 -18.38 -45.12
C MET A 16 40.20 -17.70 -45.43
N ASP A 17 40.89 -18.09 -46.51
CA ASP A 17 42.17 -17.49 -46.91
C ASP A 17 42.02 -16.21 -47.75
N ASP A 18 40.83 -15.88 -48.27
CA ASP A 18 40.60 -14.65 -49.04
C ASP A 18 40.36 -13.41 -48.13
N LEU A 19 40.40 -13.58 -46.81
CA LEU A 19 40.11 -12.54 -45.80
C LEU A 19 41.36 -11.85 -45.23
N ALA A 20 42.56 -12.27 -45.61
CA ALA A 20 43.79 -11.85 -44.92
C ALA A 20 44.59 -10.73 -45.60
N ASP A 21 44.26 -10.31 -46.83
CA ASP A 21 45.18 -9.44 -47.60
C ASP A 21 44.49 -8.39 -48.49
N THR A 22 43.38 -7.81 -48.01
CA THR A 22 42.85 -6.58 -48.61
C THR A 22 42.82 -5.49 -47.55
N THR A 23 43.62 -4.45 -47.75
CA THR A 23 43.46 -3.18 -47.03
C THR A 23 42.02 -2.72 -47.23
N LEU A 24 41.21 -2.85 -46.18
CA LEU A 24 39.82 -2.40 -46.18
C LEU A 24 39.81 -0.89 -46.39
N ASP A 25 39.20 -0.43 -47.49
CA ASP A 25 38.94 0.99 -47.71
C ASP A 25 37.60 1.42 -47.07
N HIS A 26 37.39 2.72 -46.93
CA HIS A 26 36.16 3.28 -46.33
C HIS A 26 34.89 2.79 -47.03
N HIS A 27 34.91 2.63 -48.35
CA HIS A 27 33.78 2.14 -49.13
C HIS A 27 33.42 0.69 -48.75
N THR A 28 34.42 -0.17 -48.60
CA THR A 28 34.24 -1.57 -48.20
C THR A 28 33.70 -1.68 -46.77
N VAL A 29 34.12 -0.79 -45.86
CA VAL A 29 33.60 -0.74 -44.49
C VAL A 29 32.15 -0.27 -44.46
N ASP A 30 31.80 0.78 -45.21
CA ASP A 30 30.42 1.28 -45.29
C ASP A 30 29.46 0.23 -45.89
N GLU A 31 29.88 -0.45 -46.96
CA GLU A 31 29.11 -1.54 -47.56
C GLU A 31 28.88 -2.69 -46.57
N ARG A 32 29.90 -3.07 -45.80
CA ARG A 32 29.75 -4.10 -44.75
C ARG A 32 28.82 -3.66 -43.63
N LEU A 33 28.86 -2.41 -43.20
CA LEU A 33 27.95 -1.87 -42.17
C LEU A 33 26.50 -1.89 -42.65
N THR A 34 26.23 -1.48 -43.89
CA THR A 34 24.86 -1.53 -44.46
C THR A 34 24.32 -2.95 -44.60
N VAL A 35 25.17 -3.93 -44.89
CA VAL A 35 24.78 -5.35 -44.90
C VAL A 35 24.40 -5.82 -43.49
N ILE A 36 25.20 -5.50 -42.47
CA ILE A 36 24.91 -5.89 -41.08
C ILE A 36 23.63 -5.22 -40.59
N GLU A 37 23.44 -3.93 -40.88
CA GLU A 37 22.21 -3.20 -40.55
C GLU A 37 20.97 -3.90 -41.14
N ARG A 38 21.05 -4.30 -42.41
CA ARG A 38 19.96 -5.03 -43.08
C ARG A 38 19.70 -6.42 -42.47
N GLU A 39 20.75 -7.14 -42.10
CA GLU A 39 20.65 -8.44 -41.43
C GLU A 39 19.96 -8.28 -40.06
N ILE A 40 20.33 -7.28 -39.27
CA ILE A 40 19.71 -6.97 -37.97
C ILE A 40 18.24 -6.60 -38.14
N ASN A 41 17.91 -5.70 -39.06
CA ASN A 41 16.52 -5.29 -39.30
C ASN A 41 15.64 -6.45 -39.79
N THR A 42 16.19 -7.36 -40.60
CA THR A 42 15.49 -8.59 -41.01
C THR A 42 15.24 -9.51 -39.81
N ALA A 43 16.22 -9.64 -38.91
CA ALA A 43 16.09 -10.44 -37.69
C ALA A 43 15.05 -9.86 -36.72
N VAL A 44 15.00 -8.53 -36.56
CA VAL A 44 13.95 -7.84 -35.78
C VAL A 44 12.56 -8.11 -36.38
N ALA A 45 12.42 -8.04 -37.71
CA ALA A 45 11.15 -8.32 -38.37
C ALA A 45 10.71 -9.79 -38.24
N ASP A 46 11.64 -10.74 -38.36
CA ASP A 46 11.41 -12.17 -38.12
C ASP A 46 10.92 -12.39 -36.67
N LEU A 47 11.57 -11.76 -35.69
CA LEU A 47 11.21 -11.85 -34.27
C LEU A 47 9.83 -11.20 -34.00
N ALA A 48 9.55 -10.04 -34.60
CA ALA A 48 8.24 -9.38 -34.48
C ALA A 48 7.11 -10.30 -34.95
N ARG A 49 7.34 -11.05 -36.04
CA ARG A 49 6.37 -12.05 -36.51
C ARG A 49 6.18 -13.18 -35.51
N THR A 50 7.26 -13.70 -34.92
CA THR A 50 7.17 -14.74 -33.88
C THR A 50 6.40 -14.25 -32.65
N ILE A 51 6.64 -13.03 -32.21
CA ILE A 51 5.93 -12.39 -31.09
C ILE A 51 4.44 -12.24 -31.41
N ASP A 52 4.09 -11.76 -32.61
CA ASP A 52 2.70 -11.68 -33.07
C ASP A 52 2.02 -13.07 -33.11
N GLU A 53 2.71 -14.09 -33.63
CA GLU A 53 2.19 -15.46 -33.68
C GLU A 53 1.97 -16.07 -32.29
N ASN A 54 2.89 -15.79 -31.34
CA ASN A 54 2.85 -16.32 -29.98
C ASN A 54 1.82 -15.62 -29.09
N TYR A 55 1.79 -14.28 -29.11
CA TYR A 55 1.09 -13.49 -28.08
C TYR A 55 -0.12 -12.70 -28.61
N VAL A 56 -0.20 -12.47 -29.92
CA VAL A 56 -1.37 -11.80 -30.52
C VAL A 56 -2.33 -12.82 -31.13
N MET A 57 -1.79 -13.78 -31.87
CA MET A 57 -2.56 -14.80 -32.58
C MET A 57 -2.75 -16.10 -31.79
N PHE A 58 -1.98 -16.29 -30.70
CA PHE A 58 -2.02 -17.48 -29.84
C PHE A 58 -1.95 -18.81 -30.62
N VAL A 59 -1.03 -18.92 -31.58
CA VAL A 59 -0.87 -20.15 -32.37
C VAL A 59 -0.10 -21.18 -31.53
N PRO A 60 -0.70 -22.30 -31.07
CA PRO A 60 -0.03 -23.20 -30.13
C PRO A 60 1.21 -23.89 -30.70
N GLN A 61 1.27 -24.07 -32.02
CA GLN A 61 2.44 -24.59 -32.73
C GLN A 61 3.60 -23.58 -32.80
N ALA A 62 3.31 -22.28 -32.70
CA ALA A 62 4.32 -21.23 -32.75
C ALA A 62 5.22 -21.23 -31.51
N PHE A 63 4.77 -21.72 -30.34
CA PHE A 63 5.65 -21.91 -29.18
C PHE A 63 6.76 -22.95 -29.43
N ALA A 64 6.49 -24.00 -30.20
CA ALA A 64 7.51 -24.99 -30.58
C ALA A 64 8.46 -24.46 -31.65
N GLU A 65 7.96 -23.58 -32.53
CA GLU A 65 8.75 -22.93 -33.58
C GLU A 65 9.53 -21.71 -33.07
N SER A 66 9.10 -21.09 -31.97
CA SER A 66 9.72 -19.94 -31.31
C SER A 66 11.13 -20.26 -30.85
N GLU A 67 11.38 -21.44 -30.25
CA GLU A 67 12.75 -21.85 -29.89
C GLU A 67 13.68 -21.97 -31.10
N ALA A 68 13.16 -22.42 -32.25
CA ALA A 68 13.95 -22.52 -33.48
C ALA A 68 14.24 -21.14 -34.08
N ALA A 69 13.25 -20.25 -34.08
CA ALA A 69 13.38 -18.86 -34.51
C ALA A 69 14.37 -18.08 -33.63
N LEU A 70 14.30 -18.26 -32.31
CA LEU A 70 15.25 -17.70 -31.35
C LEU A 70 16.67 -18.18 -31.62
N ARG A 71 16.90 -19.49 -31.81
CA ARG A 71 18.24 -20.02 -32.13
C ARG A 71 18.80 -19.45 -33.42
N LYS A 72 17.97 -19.27 -34.45
CA LYS A 72 18.36 -18.63 -35.72
C LYS A 72 18.80 -17.18 -35.48
N THR A 73 18.00 -16.41 -34.74
CA THR A 73 18.26 -15.01 -34.40
C THR A 73 19.54 -14.85 -33.58
N GLN A 74 19.76 -15.75 -32.62
CA GLN A 74 20.93 -15.74 -31.76
C GLN A 74 22.22 -16.10 -32.52
N LYS A 75 22.13 -16.98 -33.52
CA LYS A 75 23.24 -17.25 -34.45
C LYS A 75 23.56 -16.02 -35.32
N LEU A 76 22.55 -15.33 -35.83
CA LEU A 76 22.76 -14.08 -36.57
C LEU A 76 23.42 -13.01 -35.69
N LEU A 77 23.03 -12.92 -34.42
CA LEU A 77 23.64 -12.00 -33.45
C LEU A 77 25.12 -12.33 -33.20
N SER A 78 25.49 -13.61 -33.08
CA SER A 78 26.90 -14.00 -32.95
C SER A 78 27.72 -13.67 -34.19
N ASP A 79 27.15 -13.92 -35.38
CA ASP A 79 27.80 -13.62 -36.65
C ASP A 79 27.97 -12.11 -36.83
N ALA A 80 26.95 -11.31 -36.51
CA ALA A 80 27.00 -9.84 -36.52
C ALA A 80 28.02 -9.30 -35.51
N THR A 81 28.12 -9.90 -34.31
CA THR A 81 29.14 -9.53 -33.31
C THR A 81 30.56 -9.73 -33.83
N PHE A 82 30.81 -10.87 -34.48
CA PHE A 82 32.11 -11.16 -35.05
C PHE A 82 32.46 -10.19 -36.19
N LYS A 83 31.52 -9.94 -37.12
CA LYS A 83 31.70 -9.00 -38.23
C LYS A 83 31.94 -7.56 -37.72
N LEU A 84 31.20 -7.11 -36.71
CA LEU A 84 31.38 -5.79 -36.10
C LEU A 84 32.73 -5.65 -35.41
N GLY A 85 33.18 -6.67 -34.67
CA GLY A 85 34.52 -6.65 -34.05
C GLY A 85 35.65 -6.54 -35.08
N ALA A 86 35.51 -7.19 -36.24
CA ALA A 86 36.47 -7.08 -37.33
C ALA A 86 36.46 -5.68 -37.98
N ILE A 87 35.27 -5.07 -38.14
CA ILE A 87 35.11 -3.71 -38.65
C ILE A 87 35.67 -2.68 -37.66
N GLU A 88 35.44 -2.86 -36.35
CA GLU A 88 35.99 -2.00 -35.30
C GLU A 88 37.53 -1.98 -35.32
N GLY A 89 38.17 -3.16 -35.43
CA GLY A 89 39.62 -3.26 -35.59
C GLY A 89 40.09 -2.50 -36.83
N ALA A 90 39.43 -2.69 -37.98
CA ALA A 90 39.77 -2.00 -39.21
C ALA A 90 39.59 -0.46 -39.13
N VAL A 91 38.51 0.02 -38.49
CA VAL A 91 38.28 1.46 -38.28
C VAL A 91 39.32 2.07 -37.34
N GLN A 92 39.74 1.32 -36.32
CA GLN A 92 40.79 1.76 -35.40
C GLN A 92 42.16 1.83 -36.08
N ASP A 93 42.46 0.89 -36.99
CA ASP A 93 43.68 0.88 -37.79
C ASP A 93 43.70 1.99 -38.86
N MET A 94 42.53 2.37 -39.41
CA MET A 94 42.38 3.47 -40.38
C MET A 94 42.48 4.86 -39.74
N SER A 95 42.02 5.01 -38.49
CA SER A 95 42.02 6.28 -37.75
C SER A 95 43.42 6.82 -37.42
N GLU A 96 44.50 6.09 -37.68
CA GLU A 96 45.88 6.59 -37.57
C GLU A 96 46.25 7.58 -38.71
N VAL A 97 45.39 7.72 -39.74
CA VAL A 97 45.57 8.65 -40.87
C VAL A 97 44.44 9.71 -40.87
N PRO A 98 44.73 11.02 -40.92
CA PRO A 98 43.69 12.04 -40.75
C PRO A 98 42.90 12.28 -42.05
N ALA A 99 41.67 11.76 -42.12
CA ALA A 99 40.66 12.13 -43.12
C ALA A 99 39.39 12.68 -42.42
N GLU A 100 39.34 13.99 -42.21
CA GLU A 100 38.42 14.68 -41.28
C GLU A 100 36.90 14.60 -41.58
N ASN A 101 36.43 13.90 -42.64
CA ASN A 101 34.98 13.85 -42.98
C ASN A 101 34.42 12.45 -43.29
N GLU A 102 35.18 11.53 -43.87
CA GLU A 102 34.69 10.17 -44.19
C GLU A 102 34.72 9.26 -42.95
N ASP A 103 35.70 9.48 -42.05
CA ASP A 103 35.82 8.76 -40.78
C ASP A 103 34.65 9.02 -39.83
N GLU A 104 34.16 10.27 -39.78
CA GLU A 104 33.06 10.67 -38.90
C GLU A 104 31.73 10.00 -39.32
N SER A 105 31.50 9.88 -40.64
CA SER A 105 30.32 9.19 -41.19
C SER A 105 30.33 7.69 -40.91
N VAL A 106 31.48 7.02 -41.09
CA VAL A 106 31.62 5.58 -40.82
C VAL A 106 31.50 5.28 -39.32
N ALA A 107 32.11 6.11 -38.47
CA ALA A 107 32.01 5.98 -37.01
C ALA A 107 30.57 6.17 -36.51
N GLN A 108 29.83 7.15 -37.06
CA GLN A 108 28.43 7.36 -36.74
C GLN A 108 27.57 6.14 -37.13
N LYS A 109 27.75 5.61 -38.34
CA LYS A 109 27.01 4.44 -38.83
C LYS A 109 27.34 3.17 -38.03
N LEU A 110 28.61 2.97 -37.68
CA LEU A 110 29.04 1.91 -36.77
C LEU A 110 28.34 2.04 -35.41
N GLY A 111 28.22 3.26 -34.86
CA GLY A 111 27.47 3.53 -33.64
C GLY A 111 26.01 3.06 -33.72
N VAL A 112 25.30 3.43 -34.79
CA VAL A 112 23.91 2.99 -35.04
C VAL A 112 23.79 1.47 -35.12
N VAL A 113 24.69 0.80 -35.84
CA VAL A 113 24.64 -0.67 -35.97
C VAL A 113 24.92 -1.37 -34.63
N LYS A 114 25.82 -0.83 -33.79
CA LYS A 114 26.04 -1.34 -32.43
C LYS A 114 24.79 -1.20 -31.56
N GLU A 115 24.12 -0.07 -31.64
CA GLU A 115 22.87 0.19 -30.91
C GLU A 115 21.76 -0.79 -31.34
N LEU A 116 21.54 -0.93 -32.65
CA LEU A 116 20.55 -1.88 -33.20
C LEU A 116 20.84 -3.33 -32.76
N LYS A 117 22.12 -3.72 -32.75
CA LYS A 117 22.55 -5.03 -32.24
C LYS A 117 22.26 -5.18 -30.75
N GLY A 118 22.54 -4.16 -29.93
CA GLY A 118 22.23 -4.14 -28.50
C GLY A 118 20.74 -4.33 -28.24
N ARG A 119 19.88 -3.60 -28.96
CA ARG A 119 18.43 -3.75 -28.90
C ARG A 119 17.95 -5.15 -29.28
N LEU A 120 18.48 -5.72 -30.36
CA LEU A 120 18.15 -7.09 -30.78
C LEU A 120 18.56 -8.12 -29.72
N ASP A 121 19.71 -7.94 -29.07
CA ASP A 121 20.14 -8.84 -27.99
C ASP A 121 19.18 -8.77 -26.80
N SER A 122 18.81 -7.57 -26.35
CA SER A 122 17.82 -7.38 -25.28
C SER A 122 16.46 -8.00 -25.63
N LEU A 123 16.00 -7.85 -26.87
CA LEU A 123 14.78 -8.47 -27.38
C LEU A 123 14.80 -10.00 -27.33
N VAL A 124 15.92 -10.61 -27.73
CA VAL A 124 16.11 -12.08 -27.64
C VAL A 124 16.06 -12.54 -26.19
N HIS A 125 16.64 -11.76 -25.26
CA HIS A 125 16.57 -12.05 -23.83
C HIS A 125 15.14 -11.96 -23.28
N ILE A 126 14.38 -10.94 -23.68
CA ILE A 126 12.98 -10.77 -23.29
C ILE A 126 12.12 -11.93 -23.78
N GLU A 127 12.20 -12.31 -25.06
CA GLU A 127 11.40 -13.42 -25.60
C GLU A 127 11.73 -14.76 -24.91
N LYS A 128 13.02 -14.98 -24.57
CA LYS A 128 13.43 -16.15 -23.79
C LYS A 128 12.82 -16.13 -22.39
N ASP A 129 12.84 -14.98 -21.73
CA ASP A 129 12.26 -14.80 -20.40
C ASP A 129 10.73 -14.90 -20.41
N MET A 130 10.06 -14.42 -21.46
CA MET A 130 8.62 -14.60 -21.69
C MET A 130 8.28 -16.08 -21.91
N SER A 131 9.04 -16.78 -22.75
CA SER A 131 8.88 -18.22 -22.95
C SER A 131 9.04 -19.02 -21.66
N ALA A 132 9.95 -18.61 -20.77
CA ALA A 132 10.09 -19.20 -19.44
C ALA A 132 8.88 -18.89 -18.55
N LEU A 133 8.38 -17.65 -18.55
CA LEU A 133 7.19 -17.23 -17.80
C LEU A 133 5.94 -18.06 -18.17
N TRP A 134 5.80 -18.43 -19.43
CA TRP A 134 4.70 -19.27 -19.92
C TRP A 134 4.76 -20.72 -19.43
N ARG A 135 5.93 -21.21 -19.04
CA ARG A 135 6.10 -22.55 -18.46
C ARG A 135 5.81 -22.57 -16.96
N LEU A 136 5.78 -21.41 -16.31
CA LEU A 136 5.49 -21.28 -14.90
C LEU A 136 3.97 -21.25 -14.65
N GLU A 137 3.55 -21.97 -13.62
CA GLU A 137 2.16 -21.99 -13.17
C GLU A 137 1.99 -21.06 -11.95
N ALA A 138 1.13 -20.04 -12.08
CA ALA A 138 0.88 -19.07 -11.00
C ALA A 138 0.39 -19.73 -9.70
N THR A 139 -0.31 -20.86 -9.80
CA THR A 139 -0.84 -21.58 -8.63
C THR A 139 0.20 -22.42 -7.89
N LYS A 140 1.32 -22.77 -8.54
CA LYS A 140 2.37 -23.61 -7.95
C LYS A 140 3.59 -22.81 -7.52
N GLU A 141 3.97 -21.81 -8.32
CA GLU A 141 5.21 -21.05 -8.12
C GLU A 141 4.93 -19.53 -8.23
N PRO A 142 4.00 -18.97 -7.43
CA PRO A 142 3.53 -17.59 -7.58
C PRO A 142 4.65 -16.55 -7.46
N LEU A 143 5.63 -16.79 -6.57
CA LEU A 143 6.76 -15.88 -6.38
C LEU A 143 7.66 -15.82 -7.61
N LYS A 144 8.00 -16.98 -8.20
CA LYS A 144 8.81 -17.02 -9.42
C LYS A 144 8.12 -16.34 -10.58
N VAL A 145 6.80 -16.50 -10.70
CA VAL A 145 6.00 -15.78 -11.71
C VAL A 145 6.09 -14.27 -11.48
N ALA A 146 5.92 -13.79 -10.24
CA ALA A 146 6.03 -12.37 -9.89
C ALA A 146 7.41 -11.78 -10.19
N GLU A 147 8.48 -12.47 -9.78
CA GLU A 147 9.87 -12.05 -10.02
C GLU A 147 10.18 -11.99 -11.52
N GLN A 148 9.74 -13.01 -12.28
CA GLN A 148 9.96 -13.06 -13.72
C GLN A 148 9.19 -11.95 -14.45
N ILE A 149 7.94 -11.67 -14.08
CA ILE A 149 7.17 -10.54 -14.63
C ILE A 149 7.92 -9.21 -14.38
N THR A 150 8.40 -9.00 -13.15
CA THR A 150 9.12 -7.78 -12.77
C THR A 150 10.43 -7.62 -13.53
N LYS A 151 11.16 -8.73 -13.71
CA LYS A 151 12.39 -8.77 -14.51
C LYS A 151 12.13 -8.36 -15.95
N ILE A 152 11.09 -8.90 -16.58
CA ILE A 152 10.76 -8.59 -17.98
C ILE A 152 10.31 -7.13 -18.14
N TRP A 153 9.48 -6.62 -17.23
CA TRP A 153 9.09 -5.20 -17.22
C TRP A 153 10.32 -4.29 -17.19
N LYS A 154 11.29 -4.58 -16.32
CA LYS A 154 12.53 -3.80 -16.24
C LYS A 154 13.31 -3.82 -17.56
N LEU A 155 13.43 -4.97 -18.21
CA LEU A 155 14.11 -5.08 -19.51
C LEU A 155 13.37 -4.32 -20.61
N LEU A 156 12.03 -4.33 -20.61
CA LEU A 156 11.23 -3.56 -21.57
C LEU A 156 11.41 -2.05 -21.38
N ASP A 157 11.35 -1.58 -20.12
CA ASP A 157 11.56 -0.17 -19.80
C ASP A 157 12.96 0.31 -20.21
N GLU A 158 14.00 -0.52 -20.02
CA GLU A 158 15.38 -0.21 -20.44
C GLU A 158 15.48 0.01 -21.96
N ILE A 159 14.81 -0.81 -22.78
CA ILE A 159 14.83 -0.65 -24.25
C ILE A 159 14.07 0.60 -24.70
N VAL A 160 12.97 0.97 -24.03
CA VAL A 160 12.12 2.12 -24.42
C VAL A 160 12.77 3.46 -24.12
N GLN A 161 13.64 3.53 -23.10
CA GLN A 161 14.32 4.77 -22.71
C GLN A 161 15.52 5.13 -23.62
N GLU A 162 15.90 4.26 -24.56
CA GLU A 162 16.91 4.58 -25.58
C GLU A 162 16.30 5.50 -26.67
N ASP A 163 16.88 6.70 -26.84
CA ASP A 163 16.43 7.68 -27.84
C ASP A 163 16.40 7.08 -29.27
N GLY A 164 15.38 7.43 -30.07
CA GLY A 164 15.30 7.03 -31.49
C GLY A 164 14.48 5.78 -31.82
N ALA A 165 13.71 5.22 -30.88
CA ALA A 165 12.88 4.02 -31.08
C ALA A 165 11.57 4.23 -31.88
N ALA A 166 11.61 4.97 -33.00
CA ALA A 166 10.44 5.15 -33.88
C ALA A 166 10.33 4.02 -34.94
N ASP A 167 10.55 2.78 -34.54
CA ASP A 167 10.64 1.64 -35.45
C ASP A 167 9.75 0.46 -35.00
N ILE A 168 9.73 -0.63 -35.78
CA ILE A 168 8.93 -1.87 -35.62
C ILE A 168 8.79 -2.33 -34.15
N PHE A 169 9.80 -2.10 -33.31
CA PHE A 169 9.75 -2.38 -31.89
C PHE A 169 8.63 -1.63 -31.16
N ALA A 170 8.59 -0.30 -31.25
CA ALA A 170 7.64 0.53 -30.49
C ALA A 170 6.19 0.33 -30.97
N ASP A 171 6.00 0.09 -32.27
CA ASP A 171 4.66 -0.03 -32.86
C ASP A 171 4.06 -1.44 -32.77
N ARG A 172 4.88 -2.49 -32.79
CA ARG A 172 4.39 -3.88 -32.84
C ARG A 172 4.88 -4.74 -31.67
N ILE A 173 6.19 -4.80 -31.46
CA ILE A 173 6.78 -5.73 -30.48
C ILE A 173 6.42 -5.31 -29.05
N HIS A 174 6.69 -4.06 -28.68
CA HIS A 174 6.50 -3.56 -27.33
C HIS A 174 5.02 -3.66 -26.88
N PRO A 175 4.02 -3.19 -27.66
CA PRO A 175 2.62 -3.36 -27.28
C PRO A 175 2.20 -4.82 -27.08
N ALA A 176 2.62 -5.72 -27.97
CA ALA A 176 2.27 -7.14 -27.89
C ALA A 176 2.84 -7.80 -26.61
N LEU A 177 4.10 -7.50 -26.27
CA LEU A 177 4.74 -8.00 -25.06
C LEU A 177 4.12 -7.41 -23.78
N CYS A 178 3.81 -6.10 -23.78
CA CYS A 178 3.14 -5.44 -22.67
C CYS A 178 1.74 -6.02 -22.42
N ASP A 179 0.93 -6.19 -23.47
CA ASP A 179 -0.42 -6.75 -23.36
C ASP A 179 -0.38 -8.16 -22.74
N GLU A 180 0.57 -8.99 -23.17
CA GLU A 180 0.76 -10.33 -22.61
C GLU A 180 1.23 -10.30 -21.15
N LEU A 181 2.20 -9.45 -20.80
CA LEU A 181 2.63 -9.29 -19.41
C LEU A 181 1.51 -8.82 -18.50
N VAL A 182 0.68 -7.87 -18.96
CA VAL A 182 -0.51 -7.41 -18.22
C VAL A 182 -1.51 -8.56 -18.04
N SER A 183 -1.70 -9.40 -19.06
CA SER A 183 -2.54 -10.60 -18.98
C SER A 183 -2.03 -11.55 -17.89
N ARG A 184 -0.74 -11.92 -17.92
CA ARG A 184 -0.12 -12.81 -16.93
C ARG A 184 -0.10 -12.23 -15.53
N GLN A 185 0.17 -10.94 -15.39
CA GLN A 185 0.10 -10.24 -14.11
C GLN A 185 -1.33 -10.22 -13.56
N SER A 186 -2.34 -10.08 -14.41
CA SER A 186 -3.75 -10.11 -14.01
C SER A 186 -4.18 -11.49 -13.53
N GLU A 187 -3.75 -12.56 -14.19
CA GLU A 187 -3.98 -13.94 -13.76
C GLU A 187 -3.35 -14.20 -12.38
N LEU A 188 -2.09 -13.83 -12.20
CA LEU A 188 -1.40 -13.94 -10.92
C LEU A 188 -2.11 -13.12 -9.84
N ALA A 189 -2.48 -11.87 -10.13
CA ALA A 189 -3.19 -11.01 -9.19
C ALA A 189 -4.53 -11.60 -8.78
N GLN A 190 -5.30 -12.15 -9.71
CA GLN A 190 -6.58 -12.80 -9.40
C GLN A 190 -6.40 -14.01 -8.48
N PHE A 191 -5.41 -14.86 -8.77
CA PHE A 191 -5.07 -15.99 -7.91
C PHE A 191 -4.69 -15.53 -6.50
N LEU A 192 -3.79 -14.55 -6.39
CA LEU A 192 -3.31 -14.05 -5.10
C LEU A 192 -4.40 -13.33 -4.31
N ASP A 193 -5.27 -12.56 -4.96
CA ASP A 193 -6.42 -11.91 -4.31
C ASP A 193 -7.40 -12.96 -3.76
N GLN A 194 -7.66 -14.02 -4.53
CA GLN A 194 -8.49 -15.12 -4.07
C GLN A 194 -7.81 -15.86 -2.89
N TYR A 195 -6.51 -16.12 -2.99
CA TYR A 195 -5.73 -16.74 -1.92
C TYR A 195 -5.79 -15.91 -0.64
N PHE A 196 -5.51 -14.61 -0.71
CA PHE A 196 -5.61 -13.68 0.42
C PHE A 196 -6.99 -13.74 1.08
N ARG A 197 -8.06 -13.65 0.27
CA ARG A 197 -9.45 -13.65 0.78
C ARG A 197 -9.85 -14.98 1.41
N GLN A 198 -9.31 -16.11 0.94
CA GLN A 198 -9.55 -17.43 1.53
C GLN A 198 -8.79 -17.63 2.84
N ARG A 199 -7.60 -17.02 2.98
CA ARG A 199 -6.75 -17.15 4.17
C ARG A 199 -7.15 -16.19 5.27
N LEU A 200 -7.50 -14.95 4.93
CA LEU A 200 -7.88 -13.87 5.84
C LEU A 200 -9.33 -13.44 5.55
N THR A 201 -10.32 -14.19 6.05
CA THR A 201 -11.74 -13.94 5.73
C THR A 201 -12.49 -13.31 6.89
N PHE A 202 -13.05 -12.12 6.68
CA PHE A 202 -14.13 -11.63 7.52
C PHE A 202 -15.46 -12.23 7.06
N ALA A 203 -16.01 -13.18 7.82
CA ALA A 203 -17.25 -13.84 7.45
C ALA A 203 -18.44 -12.86 7.58
N SER A 204 -19.25 -12.79 6.52
CA SER A 204 -20.43 -11.90 6.43
C SER A 204 -21.70 -12.61 5.97
N TYR A 205 -21.71 -13.95 5.86
CA TYR A 205 -22.80 -14.69 5.22
C TYR A 205 -23.82 -15.29 6.20
N GLU A 206 -25.03 -15.53 5.69
CA GLU A 206 -26.31 -15.93 6.32
C GLU A 206 -26.30 -17.09 7.34
N HIS A 207 -25.18 -17.81 7.48
CA HIS A 207 -24.99 -18.92 8.43
C HIS A 207 -24.10 -18.57 9.63
N VAL A 208 -23.59 -17.34 9.69
CA VAL A 208 -22.93 -16.78 10.87
C VAL A 208 -23.94 -15.89 11.57
N ASP A 209 -23.98 -15.99 12.91
CA ASP A 209 -24.85 -15.15 13.74
C ASP A 209 -24.74 -13.68 13.29
N PRO A 210 -25.84 -13.07 12.77
CA PRO A 210 -25.79 -11.72 12.20
C PRO A 210 -25.41 -10.67 13.25
N ASN A 211 -25.46 -11.03 14.53
CA ASN A 211 -25.08 -10.18 15.64
C ASN A 211 -23.61 -10.35 16.06
N LYS A 212 -22.79 -11.06 15.27
CA LYS A 212 -21.37 -11.24 15.56
C LYS A 212 -20.48 -10.83 14.39
N TRP A 213 -19.35 -10.23 14.69
CA TRP A 213 -18.22 -10.15 13.77
C TRP A 213 -17.41 -11.44 13.88
N THR A 214 -17.03 -12.01 12.74
CA THR A 214 -16.20 -13.22 12.68
C THR A 214 -15.04 -13.01 11.73
N LEU A 215 -13.82 -13.27 12.20
CA LEU A 215 -12.61 -13.38 11.39
C LEU A 215 -12.15 -14.83 11.40
N LYS A 216 -11.78 -15.35 10.24
CA LYS A 216 -11.17 -16.67 10.08
C LYS A 216 -9.79 -16.52 9.48
N LEU A 217 -8.80 -17.15 10.12
CA LEU A 217 -7.44 -17.31 9.61
C LEU A 217 -7.22 -18.79 9.30
N SER A 218 -7.15 -19.14 8.01
CA SER A 218 -6.91 -20.53 7.61
C SER A 218 -5.44 -20.72 7.28
N LYS A 219 -4.69 -21.33 8.21
CA LYS A 219 -3.26 -21.56 8.03
C LYS A 219 -3.02 -22.56 6.89
N ASP A 220 -1.94 -22.35 6.15
CA ASP A 220 -1.39 -23.30 5.17
C ASP A 220 0.05 -23.63 5.59
N ALA A 221 0.76 -24.41 4.77
CA ALA A 221 2.20 -24.53 4.90
C ALA A 221 2.85 -23.13 4.91
N GLU A 222 3.78 -22.90 5.85
CA GLU A 222 4.44 -21.61 6.07
C GLU A 222 5.18 -21.11 4.82
N SER A 223 5.73 -22.05 4.04
CA SER A 223 6.34 -21.76 2.74
C SER A 223 5.34 -21.16 1.76
N THR A 224 4.12 -21.71 1.67
CA THR A 224 3.08 -21.24 0.74
C THR A 224 2.59 -19.85 1.11
N TRP A 225 2.41 -19.56 2.40
CA TRP A 225 2.11 -18.21 2.86
C TRP A 225 3.21 -17.24 2.45
N THR A 226 4.46 -17.56 2.81
CA THR A 226 5.63 -16.71 2.52
C THR A 226 5.74 -16.42 1.02
N GLU A 227 5.61 -17.44 0.17
CA GLU A 227 5.65 -17.28 -1.29
C GLU A 227 4.51 -16.41 -1.82
N CYS A 228 3.27 -16.65 -1.42
CA CYS A 228 2.12 -15.90 -1.93
C CYS A 228 2.13 -14.43 -1.47
N PHE A 229 2.41 -14.16 -0.19
CA PHE A 229 2.46 -12.79 0.31
C PHE A 229 3.65 -12.02 -0.24
N THR A 230 4.82 -12.68 -0.40
CA THR A 230 5.97 -12.04 -1.07
C THR A 230 5.67 -11.78 -2.54
N ALA A 231 5.00 -12.70 -3.24
CA ALA A 231 4.56 -12.47 -4.62
C ALA A 231 3.61 -11.27 -4.73
N MET A 232 2.65 -11.14 -3.80
CA MET A 232 1.75 -9.98 -3.73
C MET A 232 2.49 -8.67 -3.52
N GLU A 233 3.56 -8.68 -2.71
CA GLU A 233 4.39 -7.50 -2.49
C GLU A 233 5.15 -7.11 -3.76
N VAL A 234 5.77 -8.09 -4.43
CA VAL A 234 6.51 -7.87 -5.68
C VAL A 234 5.63 -7.24 -6.76
N ILE A 235 4.36 -7.66 -6.88
CA ILE A 235 3.42 -7.08 -7.86
C ILE A 235 2.64 -5.86 -7.33
N GLY A 236 2.95 -5.35 -6.14
CA GLY A 236 2.33 -4.14 -5.57
C GLY A 236 0.86 -4.30 -5.16
N LYS A 237 0.41 -5.52 -4.87
CA LYS A 237 -0.99 -5.83 -4.46
C LYS A 237 -1.15 -6.04 -2.95
N LEU A 238 -0.07 -6.27 -2.23
CA LEU A 238 -0.14 -6.57 -0.81
C LEU A 238 -0.59 -5.38 0.04
N ASP A 239 -0.01 -4.20 -0.18
CA ASP A 239 -0.27 -3.01 0.62
C ASP A 239 -1.76 -2.59 0.67
N PRO A 240 -2.50 -2.50 -0.46
CA PRO A 240 -3.92 -2.22 -0.43
C PRO A 240 -4.74 -3.30 0.30
N ALA A 241 -4.35 -4.57 0.15
CA ALA A 241 -5.03 -5.70 0.78
C ALA A 241 -4.85 -5.68 2.30
N LEU A 242 -3.62 -5.47 2.78
CA LEU A 242 -3.30 -5.34 4.20
C LEU A 242 -3.93 -4.10 4.81
N THR A 243 -3.96 -2.96 4.10
CA THR A 243 -4.63 -1.74 4.57
C THR A 243 -6.12 -1.96 4.77
N THR A 244 -6.78 -2.63 3.82
CA THR A 244 -8.20 -2.99 3.92
C THR A 244 -8.44 -3.95 5.09
N PHE A 245 -7.58 -4.96 5.23
CA PHE A 245 -7.64 -5.91 6.34
C PHE A 245 -7.48 -5.23 7.69
N ALA A 246 -6.43 -4.43 7.88
CA ALA A 246 -6.11 -3.73 9.13
C ALA A 246 -7.21 -2.75 9.52
N THR A 247 -7.75 -2.00 8.55
CA THR A 247 -8.89 -1.10 8.76
C THR A 247 -10.11 -1.87 9.26
N THR A 248 -10.48 -2.93 8.56
CA THR A 248 -11.66 -3.77 8.91
C THR A 248 -11.47 -4.47 10.25
N PHE A 249 -10.24 -4.92 10.55
CA PHE A 249 -9.88 -5.54 11.82
C PHE A 249 -10.04 -4.54 12.97
N CYS A 250 -9.50 -3.32 12.80
CA CYS A 250 -9.60 -2.25 13.77
C CYS A 250 -11.07 -1.90 14.05
N ASP A 251 -11.88 -1.69 13.00
CA ASP A 251 -13.31 -1.37 13.13
C ASP A 251 -14.08 -2.43 13.90
N ARG A 252 -13.89 -3.70 13.50
CA ARG A 252 -14.77 -4.78 13.96
C ARG A 252 -14.35 -5.34 15.31
N PHE A 253 -13.06 -5.37 15.59
CA PHE A 253 -12.52 -5.97 16.80
C PHE A 253 -12.02 -4.91 17.77
N CYS A 254 -11.06 -4.07 17.38
CA CYS A 254 -10.44 -3.13 18.30
C CYS A 254 -11.43 -2.08 18.82
N GLU A 255 -12.13 -1.39 17.92
CA GLU A 255 -13.11 -0.34 18.27
C GLU A 255 -14.28 -0.92 19.07
N THR A 256 -14.75 -2.11 18.70
CA THR A 256 -15.78 -2.84 19.45
C THR A 256 -15.35 -3.16 20.89
N VAL A 257 -14.10 -3.58 21.10
CA VAL A 257 -13.53 -3.85 22.43
C VAL A 257 -13.37 -2.58 23.25
N VAL A 258 -12.96 -1.47 22.62
CA VAL A 258 -12.74 -0.19 23.30
C VAL A 258 -14.07 0.46 23.71
N ASN A 259 -15.12 0.29 22.92
CA ASN A 259 -16.38 1.00 23.11
C ASN A 259 -17.44 0.26 23.95
N SER A 260 -17.38 -1.07 24.08
CA SER A 260 -18.40 -1.85 24.81
C SER A 260 -17.80 -2.95 25.69
N ALA A 261 -18.08 -2.90 26.99
CA ALA A 261 -17.69 -3.93 27.94
C ALA A 261 -18.35 -5.30 27.66
N ALA A 262 -19.62 -5.29 27.27
CA ALA A 262 -20.33 -6.52 26.90
C ALA A 262 -19.71 -7.17 25.66
N CYS A 263 -19.38 -6.36 24.65
CA CYS A 263 -18.71 -6.86 23.45
C CYS A 263 -17.31 -7.37 23.76
N ALA A 264 -16.50 -6.63 24.54
CA ALA A 264 -15.17 -7.06 24.95
C ALA A 264 -15.20 -8.44 25.65
N ASN A 265 -16.13 -8.64 26.58
CA ASN A 265 -16.32 -9.92 27.27
C ASN A 265 -16.88 -11.04 26.39
N SER A 266 -17.50 -10.69 25.27
CA SER A 266 -18.04 -11.66 24.32
C SER A 266 -17.01 -12.22 23.34
N PHE A 267 -15.77 -11.68 23.35
CA PHE A 267 -14.71 -12.16 22.49
C PHE A 267 -14.43 -13.64 22.74
N LYS A 268 -14.41 -14.42 21.65
CA LYS A 268 -14.11 -15.85 21.66
C LYS A 268 -13.12 -16.16 20.56
N HIS A 269 -12.12 -16.94 20.93
CA HIS A 269 -11.17 -17.56 20.02
C HIS A 269 -11.42 -19.07 19.99
N ARG A 270 -11.35 -19.67 18.80
CA ARG A 270 -11.42 -21.11 18.62
C ARG A 270 -10.48 -21.53 17.49
N GLN A 271 -9.65 -22.51 17.77
CA GLN A 271 -8.88 -23.22 16.75
C GLN A 271 -9.60 -24.52 16.39
N PHE A 272 -9.81 -24.76 15.09
CA PHE A 272 -10.34 -26.04 14.60
C PHE A 272 -9.74 -26.37 13.24
N ASN A 273 -9.16 -27.57 13.10
CA ASN A 273 -8.53 -28.06 11.86
C ASN A 273 -7.55 -27.04 11.23
N GLY A 274 -6.70 -26.40 12.04
CA GLY A 274 -5.73 -25.40 11.56
C GLY A 274 -6.32 -24.07 11.10
N THR A 275 -7.63 -23.84 11.35
CA THR A 275 -8.27 -22.54 11.15
C THR A 275 -8.53 -21.88 12.49
N GLU A 276 -7.98 -20.68 12.68
CA GLU A 276 -8.28 -19.80 13.81
C GLU A 276 -9.56 -19.02 13.53
N THR A 277 -10.49 -19.02 14.48
CA THR A 277 -11.75 -18.27 14.38
C THR A 277 -11.88 -17.32 15.55
N PHE A 278 -12.04 -16.05 15.24
CA PHE A 278 -12.23 -14.94 16.16
C PHE A 278 -13.67 -14.49 16.06
N GLN A 279 -14.37 -14.39 17.18
CA GLN A 279 -15.75 -13.93 17.21
C GLN A 279 -15.95 -12.88 18.30
N ILE A 280 -16.64 -11.81 17.96
CA ILE A 280 -17.05 -10.78 18.92
C ILE A 280 -18.48 -10.34 18.59
N THR A 281 -19.27 -10.04 19.62
CA THR A 281 -20.65 -9.56 19.44
C THR A 281 -20.63 -8.12 18.92
N LYS A 282 -21.54 -7.79 18.00
CA LYS A 282 -21.70 -6.44 17.47
C LYS A 282 -22.18 -5.49 18.57
N PRO A 283 -21.72 -4.23 18.57
CA PRO A 283 -22.12 -3.26 19.58
C PRO A 283 -23.61 -2.99 19.55
N THR A 284 -24.21 -2.88 20.75
CA THR A 284 -25.60 -2.45 20.93
C THR A 284 -25.65 -1.00 21.39
N LYS A 285 -26.76 -0.29 21.13
CA LYS A 285 -26.87 1.17 21.42
C LYS A 285 -26.80 1.56 22.91
N LYS A 286 -26.73 0.60 23.83
CA LYS A 286 -26.78 0.84 25.29
C LYS A 286 -25.76 -0.03 26.03
N ASP A 287 -24.50 -0.01 25.62
CA ASP A 287 -23.43 -0.69 26.35
C ASP A 287 -22.64 0.26 27.24
N GLU A 288 -22.28 -0.25 28.42
CA GLU A 288 -21.37 0.40 29.35
C GLU A 288 -19.95 0.42 28.77
N ARG A 289 -19.22 1.51 29.03
CA ARG A 289 -17.82 1.62 28.63
C ARG A 289 -16.95 0.64 29.44
N PRO A 290 -16.05 -0.09 28.78
CA PRO A 290 -15.13 -0.99 29.47
C PRO A 290 -14.10 -0.21 30.29
N THR A 291 -13.58 -0.86 31.33
CA THR A 291 -12.42 -0.35 32.06
C THR A 291 -11.16 -0.49 31.21
N PRO A 292 -10.16 0.41 31.35
CA PRO A 292 -8.90 0.30 30.61
C PRO A 292 -8.22 -1.07 30.73
N LYS A 293 -8.26 -1.65 31.94
CA LYS A 293 -7.78 -3.01 32.21
C LYS A 293 -8.40 -4.08 31.32
N LEU A 294 -9.73 -4.04 31.17
CA LEU A 294 -10.44 -4.99 30.32
C LEU A 294 -10.07 -4.77 28.85
N VAL A 295 -9.99 -3.51 28.42
CA VAL A 295 -9.58 -3.14 27.05
C VAL A 295 -8.19 -3.69 26.74
N PHE A 296 -7.18 -3.37 27.55
CA PHE A 296 -5.82 -3.82 27.31
C PHE A 296 -5.69 -5.34 27.35
N SER A 297 -6.30 -6.01 28.34
CA SER A 297 -6.30 -7.47 28.39
C SER A 297 -6.91 -8.08 27.13
N LYS A 298 -8.07 -7.59 26.66
CA LYS A 298 -8.74 -8.18 25.50
C LYS A 298 -8.07 -7.85 24.18
N LEU A 299 -7.54 -6.64 24.02
CA LEU A 299 -6.75 -6.29 22.83
C LEU A 299 -5.46 -7.13 22.77
N THR A 300 -4.78 -7.34 23.89
CA THR A 300 -3.62 -8.23 23.97
C THR A 300 -4.00 -9.65 23.55
N ASP A 301 -5.08 -10.21 24.10
CA ASP A 301 -5.55 -11.56 23.73
C ASP A 301 -5.79 -11.65 22.21
N ILE A 302 -6.57 -10.72 21.65
CA ILE A 302 -6.94 -10.68 20.24
C ILE A 302 -5.70 -10.63 19.34
N ILE A 303 -4.75 -9.76 19.68
CA ILE A 303 -3.57 -9.54 18.86
C ILE A 303 -2.59 -10.72 18.98
N ASN A 304 -2.42 -11.30 20.17
CA ASN A 304 -1.60 -12.50 20.35
C ASN A 304 -2.14 -13.66 19.51
N TYR A 305 -3.45 -13.90 19.54
CA TYR A 305 -4.06 -14.92 18.69
C TYR A 305 -3.91 -14.61 17.19
N LEU A 306 -3.95 -13.33 16.79
CA LEU A 306 -3.68 -12.93 15.40
C LEU A 306 -2.23 -13.24 15.02
N SER A 307 -1.27 -12.88 15.88
CA SER A 307 0.15 -13.17 15.70
C SER A 307 0.41 -14.67 15.58
N ASP A 308 -0.15 -15.47 16.48
CA ASP A 308 -0.05 -16.94 16.45
C ASP A 308 -0.66 -17.54 15.17
N GLY A 309 -1.80 -17.01 14.74
CA GLY A 309 -2.51 -17.45 13.54
C GLY A 309 -1.74 -17.16 12.25
N VAL A 310 -1.04 -16.02 12.19
CA VAL A 310 -0.16 -15.64 11.09
C VAL A 310 1.19 -16.37 11.14
N GLY A 311 1.67 -16.67 12.35
CA GLY A 311 2.94 -17.33 12.61
C GLY A 311 4.15 -16.54 12.11
N ASN A 312 5.26 -17.24 11.88
CA ASN A 312 6.53 -16.66 11.42
C ASN A 312 6.57 -16.37 9.91
N THR A 313 5.40 -16.17 9.29
CA THR A 313 5.30 -15.88 7.85
C THR A 313 6.11 -14.63 7.51
N LYS A 314 7.01 -14.77 6.55
CA LYS A 314 7.84 -13.67 6.05
C LYS A 314 7.32 -13.11 4.74
N ILE A 315 7.53 -11.82 4.54
CA ILE A 315 7.29 -11.08 3.31
C ILE A 315 8.63 -10.45 2.96
N GLY A 316 9.40 -11.13 2.12
CA GLY A 316 10.82 -10.85 1.96
C GLY A 316 11.56 -10.94 3.30
N GLN A 317 11.96 -9.81 3.86
CA GLN A 317 12.70 -9.71 5.14
C GLN A 317 11.83 -9.33 6.35
N THR A 318 10.56 -8.97 6.14
CA THR A 318 9.66 -8.48 7.21
C THR A 318 8.65 -9.55 7.59
N LEU A 319 8.27 -9.66 8.87
CA LEU A 319 7.18 -10.56 9.26
C LEU A 319 5.82 -10.00 8.81
N LEU A 320 4.89 -10.88 8.44
CA LEU A 320 3.54 -10.48 8.07
C LEU A 320 2.82 -9.78 9.23
N ILE A 321 3.07 -10.17 10.49
CA ILE A 321 2.51 -9.48 11.65
C ILE A 321 3.00 -8.03 11.74
N THR A 322 4.28 -7.77 11.47
CA THR A 322 4.85 -6.41 11.42
C THR A 322 4.23 -5.59 10.30
N ALA A 323 4.03 -6.19 9.11
CA ALA A 323 3.39 -5.51 7.99
C ALA A 323 1.93 -5.12 8.29
N ILE A 324 1.17 -5.98 8.99
CA ILE A 324 -0.16 -5.65 9.50
C ILE A 324 -0.08 -4.52 10.53
N GLY A 325 0.88 -4.62 11.46
CA GLY A 325 1.12 -3.63 12.50
C GLY A 325 1.41 -2.23 11.96
N ASP A 326 2.23 -2.12 10.91
CA ASP A 326 2.54 -0.85 10.25
C ASP A 326 1.30 -0.16 9.65
N ARG A 327 0.20 -0.87 9.40
CA ARG A 327 -1.08 -0.31 8.91
C ARG A 327 -2.14 -0.15 10.00
N LEU A 328 -2.00 -0.87 11.11
CA LEU A 328 -2.96 -0.87 12.23
C LEU A 328 -2.58 0.13 13.32
N ARG A 329 -1.28 0.32 13.57
CA ARG A 329 -0.71 0.97 14.76
C ARG A 329 -1.29 2.35 15.02
N ASP A 330 -1.14 3.29 14.09
CA ASP A 330 -1.44 4.70 14.36
C ASP A 330 -2.92 4.87 14.73
N ARG A 331 -3.80 4.18 13.98
CA ARG A 331 -5.23 4.15 14.24
C ARG A 331 -5.60 3.49 15.57
N LEU A 332 -4.97 2.36 15.89
CA LEU A 332 -5.19 1.67 17.16
C LEU A 332 -4.75 2.53 18.35
N MET A 333 -3.62 3.22 18.22
CA MET A 333 -3.11 4.12 19.25
C MET A 333 -4.03 5.32 19.45
N ASP A 334 -4.47 5.96 18.37
CA ASP A 334 -5.44 7.06 18.44
C ASP A 334 -6.75 6.62 19.10
N LEU A 335 -7.26 5.44 18.76
CA LEU A 335 -8.45 4.86 19.35
C LEU A 335 -8.29 4.64 20.86
N ILE A 336 -7.17 4.04 21.29
CA ILE A 336 -6.89 3.78 22.71
C ILE A 336 -6.75 5.11 23.47
N VAL A 337 -6.01 6.06 22.94
CA VAL A 337 -5.80 7.37 23.57
C VAL A 337 -7.11 8.12 23.72
N ARG A 338 -7.88 8.23 22.63
CA ARG A 338 -9.11 9.02 22.57
C ARG A 338 -10.25 8.39 23.36
N ASP A 339 -10.49 7.10 23.18
CA ASP A 339 -11.74 6.46 23.63
C ASP A 339 -11.57 5.60 24.89
N CYS A 340 -10.33 5.21 25.25
CA CYS A 340 -10.05 4.44 26.46
C CYS A 340 -9.35 5.28 27.55
N LEU A 341 -8.18 5.86 27.23
CA LEU A 341 -7.34 6.52 28.22
C LEU A 341 -7.85 7.91 28.60
N THR A 342 -8.18 8.75 27.62
CA THR A 342 -8.65 10.13 27.87
C THR A 342 -9.88 10.15 28.79
N PRO A 343 -10.91 9.31 28.61
CA PRO A 343 -12.07 9.25 29.51
C PRO A 343 -11.73 8.72 30.90
N ALA A 344 -10.72 7.85 31.03
CA ALA A 344 -10.26 7.29 32.30
C ALA A 344 -9.41 8.26 33.14
N VAL A 345 -8.96 9.39 32.57
CA VAL A 345 -8.24 10.43 33.32
C VAL A 345 -9.12 10.96 34.44
N PRO A 346 -8.72 10.84 35.72
CA PRO A 346 -9.50 11.35 36.82
C PRO A 346 -9.38 12.88 36.91
N MET A 347 -10.35 13.53 37.57
CA MET A 347 -10.34 14.99 37.75
C MET A 347 -9.42 15.45 38.89
N GLU A 348 -9.00 14.50 39.73
CA GLU A 348 -8.11 14.69 40.87
C GLU A 348 -6.96 13.69 40.78
N LYS A 349 -5.76 14.04 41.25
CA LYS A 349 -4.62 13.13 41.25
C LYS A 349 -4.95 11.95 42.17
N ASN A 350 -5.19 10.78 41.60
CA ASN A 350 -5.41 9.54 42.33
C ASN A 350 -4.35 8.49 41.95
N ALA A 351 -4.07 7.56 42.86
CA ALA A 351 -3.09 6.50 42.61
C ALA A 351 -3.58 5.52 41.51
N SER A 352 -4.89 5.36 41.34
CA SER A 352 -5.48 4.40 40.40
C SER A 352 -5.21 4.70 38.93
N PHE A 353 -4.92 5.96 38.56
CA PHE A 353 -4.53 6.27 37.18
C PHE A 353 -3.09 5.82 36.87
N SER A 354 -2.21 5.75 37.87
CA SER A 354 -0.86 5.20 37.70
C SER A 354 -0.90 3.73 37.29
N ASP A 355 -1.84 2.96 37.84
CA ASP A 355 -2.04 1.56 37.48
C ASP A 355 -2.49 1.43 36.01
N VAL A 356 -3.38 2.32 35.55
CA VAL A 356 -3.83 2.37 34.14
C VAL A 356 -2.68 2.69 33.18
N LEU A 357 -1.78 3.61 33.55
CA LEU A 357 -0.57 3.90 32.78
C LEU A 357 0.40 2.70 32.76
N GLY A 358 0.50 1.96 33.86
CA GLY A 358 1.26 0.71 33.94
C GLY A 358 0.70 -0.35 32.98
N GLU A 359 -0.62 -0.52 32.94
CA GLU A 359 -1.29 -1.44 32.01
C GLU A 359 -1.10 -1.02 30.54
N ALA A 360 -1.18 0.28 30.23
CA ALA A 360 -0.91 0.80 28.90
C ALA A 360 0.55 0.53 28.46
N THR A 361 1.50 0.74 29.37
CA THR A 361 2.92 0.45 29.12
C THR A 361 3.16 -1.05 28.91
N GLY A 362 2.52 -1.89 29.73
CA GLY A 362 2.57 -3.35 29.58
C GLY A 362 2.01 -3.80 28.24
N PHE A 363 0.87 -3.26 27.82
CA PHE A 363 0.30 -3.50 26.49
C PHE A 363 1.30 -3.14 25.37
N HIS A 364 1.88 -1.94 25.41
CA HIS A 364 2.86 -1.51 24.42
C HIS A 364 4.06 -2.45 24.33
N ASN A 365 4.61 -2.87 25.47
CA ASN A 365 5.75 -3.79 25.51
C ASN A 365 5.43 -5.14 24.86
N VAL A 366 4.23 -5.69 25.10
CA VAL A 366 3.79 -6.93 24.43
C VAL A 366 3.67 -6.73 22.92
N MET A 367 3.12 -5.60 22.46
CA MET A 367 3.00 -5.30 21.01
C MET A 367 4.37 -5.17 20.32
N VAL A 368 5.38 -4.68 21.04
CA VAL A 368 6.77 -4.63 20.56
C VAL A 368 7.42 -6.01 20.57
N GLU A 369 7.18 -6.82 21.60
CA GLU A 369 7.72 -8.19 21.74
C GLU A 369 7.26 -9.11 20.60
N ILE A 370 5.99 -9.00 20.18
CA ILE A 370 5.45 -9.77 19.04
C ILE A 370 5.77 -9.13 17.67
N GLU A 371 6.61 -8.09 17.64
CA GLU A 371 7.00 -7.33 16.44
C GLU A 371 5.82 -6.70 15.67
N LEU A 372 4.65 -6.54 16.30
CA LEU A 372 3.54 -5.78 15.71
C LEU A 372 3.92 -4.30 15.64
N PHE A 373 4.56 -3.77 16.70
CA PHE A 373 5.10 -2.42 16.70
C PHE A 373 6.62 -2.45 16.58
N ARG A 374 7.13 -1.57 15.73
CA ARG A 374 8.56 -1.25 15.68
C ARG A 374 8.95 -0.45 16.94
N ASN A 375 10.22 -0.60 17.35
CA ASN A 375 10.79 0.04 18.56
C ASN A 375 10.73 1.59 18.56
N ASP A 376 10.42 2.21 17.43
CA ASP A 376 10.30 3.65 17.23
C ASP A 376 8.87 4.19 17.46
N CYS A 377 7.92 3.35 17.83
CA CYS A 377 6.54 3.76 18.10
C CYS A 377 6.44 4.61 19.37
N LYS A 378 6.29 5.94 19.21
CA LYS A 378 6.27 6.89 20.34
C LYS A 378 4.88 7.17 20.92
N SER A 379 3.79 6.94 20.20
CA SER A 379 2.47 7.54 20.51
C SER A 379 1.90 7.20 21.89
N LEU A 380 1.96 5.94 22.34
CA LEU A 380 1.46 5.58 23.68
C LEU A 380 2.40 6.05 24.79
N LYS A 381 3.71 6.01 24.52
CA LYS A 381 4.74 6.47 25.45
C LYS A 381 4.67 7.99 25.63
N ASP A 382 4.50 8.73 24.54
CA ASP A 382 4.30 10.18 24.52
C ASP A 382 3.03 10.58 25.27
N PHE A 383 1.95 9.79 25.16
CA PHE A 383 0.75 9.99 25.96
C PHE A 383 1.04 9.77 27.46
N CYS A 384 1.70 8.66 27.81
CA CYS A 384 2.08 8.38 29.19
C CYS A 384 3.02 9.45 29.76
N GLU A 385 3.87 10.09 28.95
CA GLU A 385 4.77 11.16 29.38
C GLU A 385 4.03 12.52 29.48
N ASN A 386 3.07 12.81 28.59
CA ASN A 386 2.35 14.09 28.53
C ASN A 386 0.96 14.10 29.18
N HIS A 387 0.54 13.04 29.86
CA HIS A 387 -0.78 12.92 30.49
C HIS A 387 -1.12 14.07 31.46
N SER A 388 -0.11 14.74 32.04
CA SER A 388 -0.28 15.91 32.90
C SER A 388 -0.97 17.08 32.19
N LYS A 389 -0.71 17.28 30.89
CA LYS A 389 -1.37 18.33 30.09
C LYS A 389 -2.86 18.01 29.92
N ILE A 390 -3.18 16.76 29.60
CA ILE A 390 -4.56 16.29 29.41
C ILE A 390 -5.36 16.39 30.71
N PHE A 391 -4.73 16.07 31.85
CA PHE A 391 -5.31 16.27 33.18
C PHE A 391 -5.65 17.74 33.44
N LEU A 392 -4.74 18.67 33.12
CA LEU A 392 -4.97 20.11 33.26
C LEU A 392 -6.09 20.60 32.34
N ASP A 393 -6.07 20.23 31.06
CA ASP A 393 -7.08 20.64 30.08
C ASP A 393 -8.48 20.16 30.49
N ARG A 394 -8.61 18.91 30.94
CA ARG A 394 -9.89 18.36 31.40
C ARG A 394 -10.41 19.05 32.66
N ARG A 395 -9.51 19.40 33.59
CA ARG A 395 -9.85 20.17 34.79
C ARG A 395 -10.31 21.59 34.43
N CYS A 396 -9.62 22.26 33.52
CA CYS A 396 -10.00 23.58 33.02
C CYS A 396 -11.38 23.55 32.36
N LEU A 397 -11.66 22.56 31.51
CA LEU A 397 -12.96 22.39 30.87
C LEU A 397 -14.09 22.20 31.90
N LYS A 398 -13.85 21.44 32.98
CA LYS A 398 -14.83 21.29 34.06
C LYS A 398 -15.07 22.59 34.81
N ILE A 399 -14.00 23.31 35.20
CA ILE A 399 -14.13 24.60 35.89
C ILE A 399 -14.93 25.58 35.03
N MET A 400 -14.69 25.63 33.72
CA MET A 400 -15.47 26.45 32.80
C MET A 400 -16.94 26.01 32.73
N GLY A 401 -17.20 24.69 32.68
CA GLY A 401 -18.56 24.13 32.71
C GLY A 401 -19.31 24.45 34.01
N ASP A 402 -18.64 24.31 35.16
CA ASP A 402 -19.18 24.62 36.48
C ASP A 402 -19.44 26.13 36.61
N ALA A 403 -18.51 26.97 36.15
CA ALA A 403 -18.67 28.42 36.11
C ALA A 403 -19.85 28.85 35.23
N ARG A 404 -19.98 28.28 34.02
CA ARG A 404 -21.13 28.55 33.13
C ARG A 404 -22.45 28.13 33.78
N THR A 405 -22.46 26.98 34.46
CA THR A 405 -23.63 26.50 35.19
C THR A 405 -23.98 27.45 36.35
N LEU A 406 -22.98 27.93 37.10
CA LEU A 406 -23.16 28.89 38.19
C LEU A 406 -23.69 30.24 37.69
N ILE A 407 -23.12 30.79 36.63
CA ILE A 407 -23.56 32.04 36.00
C ILE A 407 -25.00 31.90 35.47
N SER A 408 -25.37 30.71 34.97
CA SER A 408 -26.71 30.45 34.44
C SER A 408 -27.75 30.15 35.51
N LYS A 409 -27.37 30.07 36.81
CA LYS A 409 -28.35 29.89 37.88
C LYS A 409 -29.15 31.19 38.07
N PRO A 410 -30.48 31.11 38.27
CA PRO A 410 -31.28 32.29 38.55
C PRO A 410 -30.78 32.97 39.83
N TYR A 411 -30.70 34.31 39.80
CA TYR A 411 -30.33 35.10 40.96
C TYR A 411 -31.25 34.78 42.14
N ILE A 412 -30.65 34.43 43.29
CA ILE A 412 -31.37 34.29 44.56
C ILE A 412 -31.48 35.68 45.18
N GLU A 413 -32.64 36.00 45.74
CA GLU A 413 -32.94 37.24 46.45
C GLU A 413 -31.89 37.50 47.55
N MET A 414 -31.24 38.65 47.50
CA MET A 414 -30.18 38.98 48.46
C MET A 414 -30.77 39.28 49.83
N VAL A 415 -30.25 38.63 50.86
CA VAL A 415 -30.55 38.97 52.27
C VAL A 415 -29.54 40.01 52.73
N GLU A 416 -30.03 41.15 53.21
CA GLU A 416 -29.20 42.19 53.82
C GLU A 416 -28.59 41.66 55.13
N VAL A 417 -27.26 41.70 55.22
CA VAL A 417 -26.51 41.36 56.43
C VAL A 417 -25.64 42.55 56.82
N GLY A 418 -26.04 43.22 57.89
CA GLY A 418 -25.34 44.37 58.48
C GLY A 418 -26.31 45.47 58.89
N SER A 419 -26.88 45.40 60.08
CA SER A 419 -27.51 46.56 60.70
C SER A 419 -26.42 47.52 61.16
N ASN A 420 -26.33 48.68 60.53
CA ASN A 420 -25.55 49.81 61.04
C ASN A 420 -26.17 50.30 62.35
N GLU A 421 -25.80 49.69 63.47
CA GLU A 421 -26.04 50.23 64.81
C GLU A 421 -24.71 50.46 65.52
N ASP A 422 -23.87 51.31 64.92
CA ASP A 422 -22.90 52.08 65.68
C ASP A 422 -23.52 53.46 65.98
N GLY A 423 -23.95 53.64 67.22
CA GLY A 423 -24.16 54.96 67.81
C GLY A 423 -25.53 55.22 68.42
N ARG A 424 -25.79 54.66 69.61
CA ARG A 424 -26.24 55.45 70.76
C ARG A 424 -26.12 54.68 72.08
N GLU A 425 -25.52 55.37 73.04
CA GLU A 425 -25.15 54.91 74.36
C GLU A 425 -26.35 54.52 75.25
N LEU A 426 -26.16 53.42 75.97
CA LEU A 426 -26.55 53.14 77.37
C LEU A 426 -27.70 53.98 77.98
N HIS A 427 -28.81 53.31 78.31
CA HIS A 427 -29.37 53.30 79.68
C HIS A 427 -30.53 52.32 79.84
N GLY A 428 -30.51 51.54 80.93
CA GLY A 428 -31.72 51.21 81.69
C GLY A 428 -32.37 49.85 81.46
N VAL A 429 -32.12 48.95 82.41
CA VAL A 429 -32.80 47.68 82.70
C VAL A 429 -34.34 47.84 82.80
N HIS A 430 -35.11 46.95 82.19
CA HIS A 430 -36.20 46.21 82.88
C HIS A 430 -36.78 45.05 82.05
N GLU A 431 -36.83 43.89 82.71
CA GLU A 431 -37.61 42.71 82.37
C GLU A 431 -39.13 43.02 82.33
N HIS A 432 -39.85 42.50 81.33
CA HIS A 432 -40.98 41.57 81.55
C HIS A 432 -41.60 41.09 80.23
N GLU A 433 -42.06 39.85 80.32
CA GLU A 433 -42.87 38.97 79.47
C GLU A 433 -43.96 39.61 78.56
N GLY A 434 -44.25 38.92 77.44
CA GLY A 434 -45.56 39.02 76.77
C GLY A 434 -45.58 38.75 75.26
N GLN A 435 -45.77 37.49 74.86
CA GLN A 435 -46.23 37.05 73.53
C GLN A 435 -47.65 37.61 73.17
N PRO A 436 -48.21 37.35 71.96
CA PRO A 436 -47.92 37.89 70.64
C PRO A 436 -49.21 38.54 70.02
N LYS A 437 -49.16 39.11 68.80
CA LYS A 437 -50.24 38.97 67.77
C LYS A 437 -50.00 39.79 66.50
N GLU A 438 -50.09 39.04 65.39
CA GLU A 438 -50.76 39.31 64.11
C GLU A 438 -51.19 40.75 63.74
N GLY A 439 -50.89 41.15 62.50
CA GLY A 439 -51.67 42.21 61.85
C GLY A 439 -51.08 42.83 60.59
N ARG A 440 -51.23 42.15 59.45
CA ARG A 440 -51.63 42.71 58.14
C ARG A 440 -51.02 44.04 57.62
N SER A 441 -50.27 43.86 56.52
CA SER A 441 -50.42 44.51 55.20
C SER A 441 -50.53 46.04 55.10
N HIS A 442 -49.58 46.64 54.38
CA HIS A 442 -49.92 47.55 53.28
C HIS A 442 -48.89 47.50 52.16
N GLU A 443 -49.38 47.19 50.95
CA GLU A 443 -48.72 47.44 49.69
C GLU A 443 -48.49 48.95 49.50
N THR A 444 -47.30 49.32 49.05
CA THR A 444 -47.13 50.48 48.17
C THR A 444 -46.12 50.12 47.09
N HIS A 445 -46.65 49.98 45.87
CA HIS A 445 -45.93 50.08 44.62
C HIS A 445 -45.02 51.31 44.63
N GLN A 446 -43.74 51.13 44.30
CA GLN A 446 -42.98 52.18 43.65
C GLN A 446 -42.09 51.60 42.57
N GLU A 447 -42.50 51.88 41.33
CA GLU A 447 -41.75 51.66 40.11
C GLU A 447 -40.34 52.28 40.23
N PHE A 448 -39.31 51.50 39.96
CA PHE A 448 -38.02 52.06 39.57
C PHE A 448 -37.56 51.50 38.23
N ARG A 449 -37.12 52.46 37.42
CA ARG A 449 -36.99 52.43 35.97
C ARG A 449 -35.87 51.50 35.50
N ARG A 450 -36.12 50.95 34.32
CA ARG A 450 -35.17 50.32 33.40
C ARG A 450 -33.87 51.12 33.29
N GLY A 451 -32.76 50.48 33.67
CA GLY A 451 -31.42 50.82 33.21
C GLY A 451 -30.95 49.73 32.26
N SER A 452 -30.99 50.02 30.97
CA SER A 452 -30.42 49.22 29.88
C SER A 452 -28.90 49.17 30.01
N VAL A 453 -28.33 47.96 30.05
CA VAL A 453 -26.90 47.71 29.91
C VAL A 453 -26.60 47.49 28.42
N PRO A 454 -25.56 48.11 27.84
CA PRO A 454 -25.20 47.89 26.45
C PRO A 454 -24.60 46.49 26.27
N THR A 455 -25.09 45.77 25.26
CA THR A 455 -24.43 44.58 24.69
C THR A 455 -23.15 45.04 23.97
N GLU A 456 -21.99 44.78 24.57
CA GLU A 456 -20.74 44.70 23.82
C GLU A 456 -20.56 43.27 23.33
N ASP A 457 -20.48 43.16 22.00
CA ASP A 457 -20.19 41.94 21.26
C ASP A 457 -18.80 41.41 21.65
N VAL A 458 -18.76 40.38 22.49
CA VAL A 458 -17.58 39.54 22.65
C VAL A 458 -17.57 38.55 21.48
N GLN A 459 -16.88 38.92 20.40
CA GLN A 459 -16.46 37.99 19.36
C GLN A 459 -15.56 36.92 19.98
N VAL A 460 -16.07 35.69 20.06
CA VAL A 460 -15.26 34.50 20.34
C VAL A 460 -14.55 34.13 19.04
N PRO A 461 -13.21 33.99 19.01
CA PRO A 461 -12.52 33.48 17.83
C PRO A 461 -12.87 32.00 17.64
N GLU A 462 -13.47 31.72 16.49
CA GLU A 462 -13.69 30.40 15.92
C GLU A 462 -12.31 29.75 15.66
N VAL A 463 -11.93 28.75 16.46
CA VAL A 463 -10.76 27.92 16.19
C VAL A 463 -11.15 26.92 15.12
N GLN A 464 -11.01 27.35 13.86
CA GLN A 464 -11.13 26.51 12.69
C GLN A 464 -9.90 25.63 12.49
N ASP A 465 -10.20 24.42 12.05
CA ASP A 465 -9.34 23.38 11.52
C ASP A 465 -8.10 23.90 10.79
N GLN A 466 -6.93 23.54 11.31
CA GLN A 466 -5.68 23.52 10.56
C GLN A 466 -5.06 22.14 10.72
N PHE A 467 -5.37 21.21 9.80
CA PHE A 467 -4.46 20.16 9.37
C PHE A 467 -4.93 19.61 8.01
N LEU A 468 -4.72 20.39 6.96
CA LEU A 468 -4.60 19.89 5.60
C LEU A 468 -3.39 20.57 4.95
N GLY A 469 -2.42 19.75 4.55
CA GLY A 469 -1.27 20.19 3.79
C GLY A 469 -0.16 19.16 3.88
N LEU A 470 -0.17 18.19 2.96
CA LEU A 470 0.99 17.66 2.24
C LEU A 470 0.50 16.62 1.22
N GLN A 471 0.26 17.09 0.00
CA GLN A 471 0.22 16.31 -1.22
C GLN A 471 1.61 16.33 -1.87
N ALA A 472 2.15 15.16 -2.18
CA ALA A 472 3.11 14.86 -3.26
C ALA A 472 3.33 13.33 -3.22
N GLY A 473 3.32 12.54 -4.28
CA GLY A 473 3.00 12.67 -5.69
C GLY A 473 3.07 11.24 -6.24
N GLN A 474 2.00 10.76 -6.87
CA GLN A 474 1.97 9.46 -7.56
C GLN A 474 2.03 9.71 -9.07
N PRO A 475 2.80 8.91 -9.84
CA PRO A 475 2.78 9.00 -11.28
C PRO A 475 1.50 8.37 -11.86
N HIS A 476 0.90 9.10 -12.80
CA HIS A 476 -0.31 8.73 -13.52
C HIS A 476 -0.12 7.51 -14.43
N LEU A 477 -0.79 6.40 -14.11
CA LEU A 477 -1.12 5.37 -15.09
C LEU A 477 -2.38 5.81 -15.86
N ARG A 478 -2.19 6.13 -17.15
CA ARG A 478 -3.27 6.47 -18.08
C ARG A 478 -4.19 5.27 -18.30
N ASN A 479 -5.48 5.49 -18.01
CA ASN A 479 -6.58 4.67 -18.49
C ASN A 479 -6.65 4.71 -20.02
N LEU A 480 -6.40 3.59 -20.69
CA LEU A 480 -6.87 3.32 -22.04
C LEU A 480 -8.00 2.29 -21.98
N GLY A 481 -9.22 2.79 -21.83
CA GLY A 481 -10.44 2.01 -21.96
C GLY A 481 -10.72 1.66 -23.42
N GLY A 482 -10.25 0.48 -23.85
CA GLY A 482 -10.63 -0.15 -25.11
C GLY A 482 -11.81 -1.09 -24.93
N ARG A 483 -13.03 -0.65 -25.27
CA ARG A 483 -14.19 -1.52 -25.46
C ARG A 483 -13.86 -2.59 -26.52
N ARG A 484 -13.93 -3.88 -26.17
CA ARG A 484 -14.24 -4.94 -27.16
C ARG A 484 -15.45 -5.76 -26.75
N ARG A 485 -16.29 -5.94 -27.76
CA ARG A 485 -17.59 -6.60 -27.77
C ARG A 485 -17.44 -8.09 -27.49
N GLY A 486 -18.42 -8.62 -26.78
CA GLY A 486 -18.49 -10.04 -26.45
C GLY A 486 -18.57 -10.94 -27.67
N VAL A 487 -17.98 -12.13 -27.52
CA VAL A 487 -18.24 -13.30 -28.34
C VAL A 487 -18.45 -14.47 -27.37
N GLN A 488 -19.67 -14.98 -27.32
CA GLN A 488 -20.00 -16.26 -26.69
C GLN A 488 -19.41 -17.41 -27.50
N PRO A 489 -18.90 -18.48 -26.87
CA PRO A 489 -18.88 -19.79 -27.49
C PRO A 489 -20.18 -20.53 -27.18
N ARG A 490 -20.90 -20.88 -28.24
CA ARG A 490 -21.94 -21.90 -28.27
C ARG A 490 -21.38 -23.23 -27.75
N GLY A 491 -22.21 -23.94 -26.99
CA GLY A 491 -21.84 -25.22 -26.41
C GLY A 491 -21.56 -26.32 -27.43
N ALA A 492 -20.95 -27.39 -26.93
CA ALA A 492 -21.04 -28.70 -27.54
C ALA A 492 -21.41 -29.72 -26.45
N ARG A 493 -22.59 -30.31 -26.64
CA ARG A 493 -22.97 -31.61 -26.10
C ARG A 493 -21.93 -32.65 -26.53
N ARG A 494 -21.38 -33.39 -25.58
CA ARG A 494 -21.67 -34.81 -25.37
C ARG A 494 -21.13 -35.25 -24.02
#